data_AF-A0A1G5I0Q0-F1
#
_entry.id   AF-A0A1G5I0Q0-F1
#
_cell.length_a   1.000
_cell.length_b   1.000
_cell.length_c   1.000
_cell.angle_alpha   90.00
_cell.angle_beta   90.00
_cell.angle_gamma   90.00
#
_symmetry.space_group_name_H-M   'P 1'
#
loop_
_entity.id
_entity.type
_entity.pdbx_description
1 polymer ?
#
loop_
_entity_poly.entity_id
_entity_poly.type
_entity_poly.pdbx_seq_one_letter_code
_entity_poly.pdbx_strand_id
1 'polypeptide(L)' 'MSDMNLSVEEKLYMIKDLADAIISLSISSQVNENLEVKPTLNGMCAIGEMIRREADEAIKMHVQKKSQK' A
#
# COMPACT_ATOMS: atom_id res chain seq x y z
N MET A 1 2.12 -19.96 -19.53
CA MET A 1 2.04 -19.01 -18.42
C MET A 1 0.56 -18.82 -18.15
N SER A 2 0.01 -19.45 -17.13
CA SER A 2 -1.42 -19.34 -16.79
C SER A 2 -1.66 -17.98 -16.17
N ASP A 3 -2.52 -17.16 -16.77
CA ASP A 3 -3.02 -15.94 -16.16
C ASP A 3 -3.71 -16.32 -14.85
N MET A 4 -3.05 -16.08 -13.71
CA MET A 4 -3.69 -16.23 -12.40
C MET A 4 -4.76 -15.15 -12.32
N ASN A 5 -6.02 -15.56 -12.52
CA ASN A 5 -7.15 -14.67 -12.36
C ASN A 5 -7.40 -14.44 -10.86
N LEU A 6 -6.59 -13.58 -10.27
CA LEU A 6 -6.68 -13.17 -8.86
C LEU A 6 -8.03 -12.50 -8.61
N SER A 7 -8.64 -12.82 -7.48
CA SER A 7 -9.83 -12.14 -6.99
C SER A 7 -9.52 -10.65 -6.72
N VAL A 8 -10.56 -9.82 -6.75
CA VAL A 8 -10.43 -8.39 -6.41
C VAL A 8 -9.87 -8.21 -5.00
N GLU A 9 -10.27 -9.08 -4.07
CA GLU A 9 -9.79 -9.06 -2.69
C GLU A 9 -8.28 -9.34 -2.59
N GLU A 10 -7.77 -10.37 -3.28
CA GLU A 10 -6.33 -10.67 -3.32
C GLU A 10 -5.53 -9.51 -3.92
N LYS A 11 -6.05 -8.89 -4.99
CA LYS A 11 -5.40 -7.71 -5.61
C LYS A 11 -5.31 -6.54 -4.62
N LEU A 12 -6.35 -6.30 -3.81
CA LEU A 12 -6.34 -5.23 -2.81
C LEU A 12 -5.35 -5.50 -1.69
N TYR A 13 -5.22 -6.75 -1.23
CA TYR A 13 -4.18 -7.12 -0.27
C TYR A 13 -2.77 -6.94 -0.84
N MET A 14 -2.54 -7.31 -2.10
CA MET A 14 -1.24 -7.05 -2.75
C MET A 14 -0.90 -5.55 -2.83
N ILE A 15 -1.90 -4.69 -3.10
CA ILE A 15 -1.73 -3.23 -3.12
C ILE A 15 -1.35 -2.72 -1.72
N LYS A 16 -1.99 -3.26 -0.68
CA LYS A 16 -1.67 -2.93 0.71
C LYS A 16 -0.25 -3.33 1.09
N ASP A 17 0.18 -4.54 0.73
CA ASP A 17 1.53 -5.03 0.99
C ASP A 17 2.59 -4.16 0.28
N LEU A 18 2.31 -3.73 -0.96
CA LEU A 18 3.16 -2.80 -1.68
C LEU A 18 3.25 -1.43 -0.98
N ALA A 19 2.15 -0.92 -0.46
CA ALA A 19 2.12 0.33 0.27
C ALA A 19 2.96 0.25 1.57
N ASP A 20 2.85 -0.85 2.31
CA ASP A 20 3.66 -1.09 3.50
C ASP A 20 5.16 -1.23 3.16
N ALA A 21 5.51 -1.84 2.02
CA ALA A 21 6.88 -1.89 1.54
C ALA A 21 7.44 -0.49 1.21
N ILE A 22 6.66 0.38 0.57
CA ILE A 22 7.05 1.76 0.26
C ILE A 22 7.31 2.55 1.54
N ILE A 23 6.43 2.44 2.54
CA ILE A 23 6.59 3.10 3.84
C ILE A 23 7.86 2.60 4.54
N SER A 24 8.03 1.27 4.60
CA SER A 24 9.19 0.64 5.24
C SER A 24 10.51 1.09 4.60
N LEU A 25 10.61 1.05 3.27
CA LEU A 25 11.78 1.51 2.53
C LEU A 25 12.06 3.01 2.74
N SER A 26 11.00 3.82 2.83
CA SER A 26 11.12 5.25 3.06
C SER A 26 11.72 5.54 4.45
N ILE A 27 11.23 4.85 5.48
CA ILE A 27 11.72 4.97 6.86
C ILE A 27 13.15 4.44 6.99
N SER A 28 13.43 3.23 6.47
CA SER A 28 14.78 2.65 6.52
C SER A 28 15.82 3.53 5.81
N SER A 29 15.43 4.21 4.73
CA SER A 29 16.33 5.10 3.99
C SER A 29 16.58 6.43 4.70
N GLN A 30 15.66 6.90 5.56
CA GLN A 30 15.84 8.13 6.35
C GLN A 30 16.89 8.00 7.45
N VAL A 31 17.22 6.77 7.86
CA VAL A 31 18.31 6.48 8.80
C VAL A 31 19.68 6.78 8.16
N ASN A 32 19.75 6.82 6.82
CA ASN A 32 20.93 7.30 6.07
C ASN A 32 20.85 8.83 5.91
N GLU A 33 21.75 9.58 6.54
CA GLU A 33 21.61 11.01 6.87
C GLU A 33 21.68 12.04 5.70
N ASN A 34 21.45 11.65 4.45
CA ASN A 34 21.49 12.61 3.33
C ASN A 34 20.28 13.57 3.36
N LEU A 35 20.53 14.83 3.71
CA LEU A 35 19.51 15.88 3.86
C LEU A 35 18.67 16.10 2.58
N GLU A 36 19.27 15.97 1.39
CA GLU A 36 18.61 16.16 0.10
C GLU A 36 17.58 15.06 -0.23
N VAL A 37 17.73 13.87 0.35
CA VAL A 37 16.87 12.71 0.08
C VAL A 37 15.68 12.66 1.04
N LYS A 38 15.77 13.32 2.22
CA LYS A 38 14.71 13.35 3.24
C LYS A 38 13.35 13.87 2.74
N PRO A 39 13.25 14.99 2.01
CA PRO A 39 11.96 15.47 1.50
C PRO A 39 11.31 14.47 0.54
N THR A 40 12.10 13.83 -0.33
CA THR A 40 11.63 12.81 -1.27
C THR A 40 11.12 11.58 -0.52
N LEU A 41 11.85 11.07 0.47
CA LEU A 41 11.44 9.92 1.27
C LEU A 41 10.20 10.22 2.12
N ASN A 42 10.06 11.44 2.65
CA ASN A 42 8.84 11.88 3.33
C ASN A 42 7.63 11.85 2.39
N GLY A 43 7.80 12.33 1.16
CA GLY A 43 6.75 12.26 0.14
C GLY A 43 6.36 10.83 -0.21
N MET A 44 7.34 9.93 -0.38
CA MET A 44 7.09 8.51 -0.65
C MET A 44 6.36 7.82 0.50
N CYS A 45 6.75 8.12 1.75
CA CYS A 45 6.06 7.62 2.94
C CYS A 45 4.58 8.06 2.96
N ALA A 46 4.30 9.34 2.71
CA ALA A 46 2.95 9.89 2.66
C ALA A 46 2.09 9.25 1.55
N ILE A 47 2.68 9.00 0.38
CA ILE A 47 2.00 8.29 -0.71
C ILE A 47 1.66 6.86 -0.30
N GLY A 48 2.60 6.14 0.33
CA GLY A 48 2.35 4.80 0.85
C GLY A 48 1.20 4.78 1.86
N GLU A 49 1.17 5.73 2.80
CA GLU A 49 0.06 5.83 3.78
C GLU A 49 -1.29 6.13 3.12
N MET A 50 -1.30 6.95 2.07
CA MET A 50 -2.51 7.22 1.30
C MET A 50 -3.02 5.95 0.61
N ILE A 51 -2.15 5.24 -0.12
CA ILE A 51 -2.52 4.00 -0.83
C ILE A 51 -3.03 2.94 0.16
N ARG A 52 -2.37 2.79 1.31
CA ARG A 52 -2.80 1.83 2.34
C ARG A 52 -4.21 2.10 2.84
N ARG A 53 -4.55 3.38 3.09
CA ARG A 53 -5.89 3.77 3.53
C ARG A 53 -6.96 3.47 2.49
N GLU A 54 -6.71 3.84 1.23
CA GLU A 54 -7.63 3.57 0.12
C GLU A 54 -7.84 2.06 -0.08
N ALA A 55 -6.77 1.26 0.05
CA ALA A 55 -6.86 -0.20 -0.01
C ALA A 55 -7.70 -0.77 1.14
N ASP A 56 -7.51 -0.30 2.38
CA ASP A 56 -8.29 -0.73 3.55
C ASP A 56 -9.78 -0.38 3.40
N GLU A 57 -10.10 0.82 2.88
CA GLU A 57 -11.48 1.22 2.60
C GLU A 57 -12.12 0.33 1.52
N ALA A 58 -11.39 0.06 0.43
CA ALA A 58 -11.85 -0.81 -0.64
C ALA A 58 -12.09 -2.25 -0.16
N ILE A 59 -11.20 -2.81 0.67
CA ILE A 59 -11.36 -4.13 1.29
C ILE A 59 -12.62 -4.15 2.16
N LYS A 60 -12.79 -3.15 3.03
CA LYS A 60 -13.96 -3.04 3.91
C LYS A 60 -15.26 -2.98 3.10
N MET A 61 -15.32 -2.16 2.06
CA MET A 61 -16.48 -2.08 1.17
C MET A 61 -16.74 -3.40 0.44
N HIS A 62 -15.70 -4.11 0.00
CA HIS A 62 -15.84 -5.39 -0.68
C HIS A 62 -16.40 -6.48 0.25
N VAL A 63 -15.87 -6.57 1.48
CA VAL A 63 -16.35 -7.52 2.50
C VAL A 63 -17.80 -7.21 2.89
N GLN A 64 -18.14 -5.93 3.14
CA GLN A 64 -19.52 -5.54 3.47
C GLN A 64 -20.52 -5.89 2.37
N LYS A 65 -20.15 -5.69 1.09
CA LYS A 65 -21.00 -6.08 -0.05
C LYS A 65 -21.19 -7.59 -0.17
N LYS A 66 -20.18 -8.40 0.19
CA LYS A 66 -20.32 -9.87 0.22
C LYS A 66 -21.28 -10.33 1.32
N SER A 67 -21.31 -9.68 2.47
CA SER A 67 -22.19 -10.05 3.60
C SER A 67 -23.66 -9.68 3.41
N GLN A 68 -24.02 -8.89 2.39
CA GLN A 68 -25.39 -8.47 2.07
C GLN A 68 -26.04 -9.29 0.94
N LYS A 69 -25.35 -10.30 0.41
CA LYS A 69 -25.83 -11.22 -0.63
C LYS A 69 -26.04 -12.60 -0.04
#